data_AF-A0A933HSC8-F1
#
_entry.id   AF-A0A933HSC8-F1
#
_cell.length_a   1.000
_cell.length_b   1.000
_cell.length_c   1.000
_cell.angle_alpha   90.00
_cell.angle_beta   90.00
_cell.angle_gamma   90.00
#
_symmetry.space_group_name_H-M   'P 1'
#
loop_
_entity.id
_entity.type
_entity.pdbx_description
1 polymer ?
#
loop_
_entity_poly.entity_id
_entity_poly.type
_entity_poly.pdbx_seq_one_letter_code
_entity_poly.pdbx_strand_id
1 'polypeptide(L)' 'MKSGLLWYDASANDITAKIMQAATRYQQKFGVKPDTCFVNPHDVPQVEKVQGIQIKSKATIMPNHLWLGITE' A
#
# COMPACT_ATOMS: atom_id res chain seq x y z
N MET A 1 5.72 -12.11 -6.39
CA MET A 1 5.07 -10.99 -7.11
C MET A 1 6.00 -10.53 -8.22
N LYS A 2 5.54 -10.48 -9.48
CA LYS A 2 6.35 -10.04 -10.63
C LYS A 2 6.21 -8.54 -10.94
N SER A 3 5.19 -7.87 -10.40
CA SER A 3 4.89 -6.46 -10.66
C SER A 3 4.15 -5.82 -9.48
N GLY A 4 4.58 -4.65 -9.06
CA GLY A 4 3.97 -3.86 -7.99
C GLY A 4 4.46 -2.41 -8.05
N LEU A 5 3.73 -1.50 -7.41
CA LEU A 5 4.10 -0.09 -7.28
C LEU A 5 4.69 0.12 -5.90
N LEU A 6 5.97 0.49 -5.85
CA LEU A 6 6.56 1.07 -4.65
C LEU A 6 6.15 2.54 -4.59
N TRP A 7 5.41 2.89 -3.56
CA TRP A 7 4.97 4.24 -3.25
C TRP A 7 5.72 4.72 -2.02
N TYR A 8 6.33 5.88 -2.12
CA TYR A 8 7.02 6.52 -1.01
C TYR A 8 6.26 7.77 -0.61
N ASP A 9 5.92 7.87 0.67
CA ASP A 9 5.23 9.03 1.23
C ASP A 9 5.67 9.26 2.67
N ALA A 10 6.51 10.28 2.84
CA ALA A 10 7.03 10.73 4.14
C ALA A 10 6.17 11.82 4.78
N SER A 11 4.92 12.01 4.33
CA SER A 11 4.02 12.98 4.94
C SER A 11 3.59 12.51 6.32
N ALA A 12 3.25 13.43 7.23
CA ALA A 12 2.63 13.10 8.52
C ALA A 12 1.16 12.63 8.41
N ASN A 13 0.72 12.28 7.20
CA ASN A 13 -0.64 11.81 6.93
C ASN A 13 -0.86 10.40 7.50
N ASP A 14 -2.12 10.11 7.84
CA ASP A 14 -2.52 8.77 8.25
C ASP A 14 -2.17 7.74 7.18
N ILE A 15 -1.68 6.58 7.60
CA ILE A 15 -1.29 5.50 6.67
C ILE A 15 -2.46 5.08 5.78
N THR A 16 -3.70 5.15 6.27
CA THR A 16 -4.92 4.86 5.51
C THR A 16 -5.08 5.83 4.34
N ALA A 17 -4.83 7.12 4.58
CA ALA A 17 -4.88 8.15 3.54
C ALA A 17 -3.79 7.92 2.48
N LYS A 18 -2.56 7.59 2.92
CA LYS A 18 -1.45 7.26 2.01
C LYS A 18 -1.78 6.04 1.15
N ILE A 19 -2.37 5.00 1.73
CA ILE A 19 -2.81 3.80 1.00
C ILE A 19 -3.86 4.15 -0.05
N MET A 20 -4.85 5.00 0.28
CA MET A 20 -5.87 5.44 -0.69
C MET A 20 -5.26 6.21 -1.87
N GLN A 21 -4.33 7.13 -1.60
CA GLN A 21 -3.64 7.88 -2.65
C GLN A 21 -2.81 6.94 -3.54
N ALA A 22 -2.06 6.03 -2.92
CA ALA A 22 -1.23 5.08 -3.63
C ALA A 22 -2.07 4.10 -4.46
N ALA A 23 -3.23 3.66 -3.96
CA ALA A 23 -4.18 2.81 -4.69
C ALA A 23 -4.80 3.54 -5.88
N THR A 24 -5.15 4.82 -5.70
CA THR A 24 -5.64 5.68 -6.78
C THR A 24 -4.58 5.81 -7.87
N ARG A 25 -3.33 6.05 -7.49
CA ARG A 25 -2.22 6.15 -8.44
C ARG A 25 -1.94 4.82 -9.15
N TYR A 26 -2.01 3.71 -8.43
CA TYR A 26 -1.87 2.37 -8.99
C TYR A 26 -2.93 2.13 -10.07
N GLN A 27 -4.19 2.44 -9.78
CA GLN A 27 -5.29 2.32 -10.74
C GLN A 27 -5.11 3.25 -11.95
N GLN A 28 -4.64 4.48 -11.75
CA GLN A 28 -4.34 5.38 -12.88
C GLN A 28 -3.21 4.85 -13.77
N LYS A 29 -2.18 4.23 -13.17
CA LYS A 29 -0.99 3.76 -13.89
C LYS A 29 -1.23 2.42 -14.60
N PHE A 30 -1.92 1.50 -13.96
CA PHE A 30 -2.10 0.12 -14.45
C PHE A 30 -3.53 -0.16 -14.96
N GLY A 31 -4.49 0.75 -14.74
CA GLY A 31 -5.90 0.56 -15.09
C GLY A 31 -6.67 -0.38 -14.15
N VAL A 32 -5.99 -1.01 -13.20
CA VAL A 32 -6.52 -2.05 -12.30
C VAL A 32 -6.36 -1.64 -10.85
N LYS A 33 -7.30 -2.05 -9.99
CA LYS A 33 -7.19 -1.78 -8.54
C LYS A 33 -6.25 -2.79 -7.90
N PRO A 34 -5.36 -2.36 -7.00
CA PRO A 34 -4.54 -3.31 -6.23
C PRO A 34 -5.43 -4.13 -5.29
N ASP A 35 -5.06 -5.37 -5.00
CA ASP A 35 -5.71 -6.18 -3.95
C ASP A 35 -4.86 -6.27 -2.68
N THR A 36 -3.56 -5.98 -2.74
CA THR A 36 -2.67 -6.13 -1.61
C THR A 36 -1.75 -4.92 -1.48
N CYS A 37 -1.53 -4.49 -0.24
CA CYS A 37 -0.62 -3.43 0.13
C CYS A 37 0.32 -3.92 1.24
N PHE A 38 1.62 -3.86 1.02
CA PHE A 38 2.62 -4.12 2.05
C PHE A 38 3.11 -2.82 2.68
N VAL A 39 3.13 -2.80 4.00
CA VAL A 39 3.56 -1.65 4.80
C VAL A 39 4.61 -2.08 5.83
N ASN A 40 5.35 -1.13 6.39
CA ASN A 40 6.25 -1.43 7.50
C ASN A 40 5.43 -1.79 8.76
N PRO A 41 5.80 -2.82 9.54
CA PRO A 41 5.11 -3.21 10.78
C PRO A 41 4.95 -2.09 11.81
N HIS A 42 5.83 -1.09 11.84
CA HIS A 42 5.70 0.08 12.72
C HIS A 42 4.63 1.08 12.26
N ASP A 43 4.30 1.07 10.97
CA ASP A 43 3.34 1.99 10.35
C ASP A 43 2.03 1.26 9.98
N VAL A 44 1.79 0.05 10.52
CA VAL A 44 0.60 -0.74 10.20
C VAL A 44 -0.65 -0.02 10.72
N PRO A 45 -1.64 0.24 9.84
CA PRO A 45 -2.91 0.75 10.30
C PRO A 45 -3.60 -0.27 11.21
N GLN A 46 -4.48 0.22 12.07
CA GLN A 46 -5.35 -0.63 12.89
C GLN A 46 -6.39 -1.42 12.07
N VAL A 47 -6.44 -1.19 10.75
CA VAL A 47 -7.34 -1.88 9.80
C VAL A 47 -6.55 -2.88 8.94
N GLU A 48 -7.04 -4.12 8.90
CA GLU A 48 -6.44 -5.19 8.07
C GLU A 48 -6.82 -5.05 6.58
N LYS A 49 -7.86 -4.26 6.26
CA LYS A 49 -8.37 -4.10 4.91
C LYS A 49 -8.91 -2.69 4.67
N VAL A 50 -8.48 -2.06 3.59
CA VAL A 50 -8.96 -0.73 3.16
C VAL A 50 -9.54 -0.82 1.76
N GLN A 51 -10.83 -0.53 1.61
CA GLN A 51 -11.56 -0.55 0.32
C GLN A 51 -11.36 -1.82 -0.54
N GLY A 52 -11.21 -3.00 0.07
CA GLY A 52 -10.95 -4.23 -0.69
C GLY A 52 -9.50 -4.68 -0.71
N ILE A 53 -8.56 -3.78 -0.37
CA ILE A 53 -7.11 -4.02 -0.38
C ILE A 53 -6.69 -4.64 0.95
N GLN A 54 -6.12 -5.85 0.92
CA GLN A 54 -5.50 -6.49 2.07
C GLN A 54 -4.22 -5.76 2.45
N ILE A 55 -4.12 -5.37 3.72
CA ILE A 55 -2.93 -4.72 4.26
C ILE A 55 -2.11 -5.78 4.96
N LYS A 56 -0.86 -5.92 4.51
CA LYS A 56 0.11 -6.86 5.06
C LYS A 56 1.30 -6.09 5.58
N SER A 57 1.79 -6.47 6.74
CA SER A 57 3.03 -5.91 7.27
C SER A 57 4.22 -6.72 6.79
N LYS A 58 5.32 -6.05 6.42
CA LYS A 58 6.56 -6.71 6.06
C LYS A 58 7.74 -5.90 6.57
N ALA A 59 8.53 -6.49 7.47
CA ALA A 59 9.72 -5.84 8.05
C ALA A 59 10.79 -5.47 7.01
N THR A 60 10.75 -6.06 5.81
CA THR A 60 11.63 -5.70 4.69
C THR A 60 11.26 -4.34 4.04
N ILE A 61 10.04 -3.84 4.26
CA ILE A 61 9.59 -2.55 3.73
C ILE A 61 10.14 -1.46 4.66
N MET A 62 10.81 -0.44 4.13
CA MET A 62 11.26 0.70 4.93
C MET A 62 10.08 1.54 5.45
N PRO A 63 10.23 2.24 6.59
CA PRO A 63 9.23 3.21 7.03
C PRO A 63 8.97 4.24 5.91
N ASN A 64 7.75 4.77 5.85
CA ASN A 64 7.25 5.65 4.78
C ASN A 64 7.18 5.03 3.38
N HIS A 65 7.46 3.72 3.23
CA HIS A 65 7.27 3.01 1.97
C HIS A 65 6.04 2.11 2.04
N LEU A 66 5.28 2.11 0.96
CA LEU A 66 4.11 1.29 0.73
C LEU A 66 4.36 0.51 -0.57
N TRP A 67 4.09 -0.78 -0.58
CA TRP A 67 4.19 -1.58 -1.79
C TRP A 67 2.82 -2.11 -2.16
N LEU A 68 2.24 -1.57 -3.21
CA LEU A 68 0.95 -2.03 -3.72
C LEU A 68 1.15 -3.02 -4.85
N GLY A 69 0.30 -4.04 -4.90
CA GLY A 69 0.34 -5.02 -5.96
C GLY A 69 -0.97 -5.78 -6.05
N ILE A 70 -0.96 -6.67 -7.04
CA ILE A 70 -2.04 -7.61 -7.26
C ILE A 70 -1.46 -8.99 -6.95
N THR A 71 -2.05 -9.68 -5.98
CA THR A 71 -1.75 -11.07 -5.62
C THR A 71 -2.98 -11.86 -5.99
N GLU A 72 -3.06 -12.21 -7.27
CA GLU A 72 -4.03 -13.17 -7.80
C GLU A 72 -3.79 -14.57 -7.24
#